data_AF-A0A0A1MHA4-F1
#
_entry.id   AF-A0A0A1MHA4-F1
#
_cell.length_a   1.000
_cell.length_b   1.000
_cell.length_c   1.000
_cell.angle_alpha   90.00
_cell.angle_beta   90.00
_cell.angle_gamma   90.00
#
_symmetry.space_group_name_H-M   'P 1'
#
loop_
_entity.id
_entity.type
_entity.pdbx_description
1 polymer ?
#
loop_
_entity_poly.entity_id
_entity_poly.type
_entity_poly.pdbx_seq_one_letter_code
_entity_poly.pdbx_strand_id
1 'polypeptide(L)' 'MSESSKDPMMSNKVVEVMVDSIFRKNGIKPEEVKNNLSEKQREMLKEMVTDLKAQVEEFQEKKNESKAE' A
#
# COMPACT_ATOMS: atom_id res chain seq x y z
N MET A 1 -27.93 9.81 12.44
CA MET A 1 -26.59 9.64 13.00
C MET A 1 -26.12 8.27 12.57
N SER A 2 -25.14 8.19 11.67
CA SER A 2 -24.55 6.92 11.25
C SER A 2 -23.04 7.13 11.23
N GLU A 3 -22.37 6.41 12.13
CA GLU A 3 -20.96 6.49 12.42
C GLU A 3 -20.13 6.37 11.14
N SER A 4 -19.35 7.40 10.83
CA SER A 4 -18.25 7.31 9.88
C SER A 4 -17.28 6.25 10.42
N SER A 5 -17.18 5.12 9.73
CA SER A 5 -16.15 4.10 9.94
C SER A 5 -14.80 4.79 9.99
N LYS A 6 -14.26 4.98 11.19
CA LYS A 6 -12.89 5.41 11.40
C LYS A 6 -12.02 4.24 10.95
N ASP A 7 -11.57 4.32 9.72
CA ASP A 7 -10.40 3.58 9.26
C ASP A 7 -9.36 3.68 10.38
N PRO A 8 -8.83 2.57 10.93
CA PRO A 8 -7.83 2.65 11.97
C PRO A 8 -6.60 3.28 11.33
N MET A 9 -6.49 4.60 11.47
CA MET A 9 -5.41 5.42 10.94
C MET A 9 -4.12 4.89 11.56
N MET A 10 -3.50 3.92 10.88
CA MET A 10 -2.26 3.31 11.33
C MET A 10 -1.28 4.45 11.51
N SER A 11 -0.62 4.51 12.68
CA SER A 11 0.36 5.58 12.90
C SER A 11 1.41 5.54 11.80
N ASN A 12 1.85 6.70 11.31
CA ASN A 12 2.86 6.78 10.24
C ASN A 12 4.11 5.93 10.55
N LYS A 13 4.48 5.80 11.83
CA LYS A 13 5.57 4.91 12.29
C LYS A 13 5.33 3.43 11.98
N VAL A 14 4.10 2.95 12.11
CA VAL A 14 3.75 1.56 11.81
C VAL A 14 3.88 1.30 10.30
N VAL A 15 3.40 2.26 9.49
CA VAL A 15 3.56 2.20 8.03
C VAL A 15 5.03 2.18 7.64
N GLU A 16 5.86 3.06 8.22
CA GLU A 16 7.31 3.08 7.99
C GLU A 16 7.97 1.74 8.32
N VAL A 17 7.67 1.14 9.48
CA VAL A 17 8.22 -0.17 9.88
C VAL A 17 7.79 -1.28 8.91
N MET A 18 6.55 -1.26 8.44
CA MET A 18 6.05 -2.23 7.46
C MET A 18 6.78 -2.10 6.13
N VAL A 19 6.90 -0.88 5.60
CA VAL A 19 7.60 -0.60 4.34
C VAL A 19 9.06 -1.03 4.43
N ASP A 20 9.76 -0.65 5.51
CA ASP A 20 11.15 -1.04 5.73
C ASP A 20 11.32 -2.56 5.83
N SER A 21 10.37 -3.25 6.49
CA SER A 21 10.37 -4.71 6.60
C SER A 21 10.14 -5.39 5.26
N ILE A 22 9.22 -4.89 4.44
CA ILE A 22 8.94 -5.40 3.10
C ILE A 22 10.17 -5.25 2.20
N PHE A 23 10.78 -4.06 2.18
CA PHE A 23 11.96 -3.81 1.37
C PHE A 23 13.12 -4.73 1.79
N ARG A 24 13.41 -4.83 3.10
CA ARG A 24 14.47 -5.71 3.61
C ARG A 24 14.22 -7.18 3.27
N LYS A 25 12.98 -7.67 3.38
CA LYS A 25 12.62 -9.05 3.01
C LYS A 25 12.86 -9.36 1.53
N ASN A 26 12.80 -8.35 0.67
CA ASN A 26 13.05 -8.47 -0.77
C ASN A 26 14.50 -8.10 -1.15
N GLY A 27 15.42 -8.01 -0.18
CA GLY A 27 16.83 -7.70 -0.42
C GLY A 27 17.10 -6.24 -0.78
N ILE A 28 16.10 -5.36 -0.64
CA ILE A 28 16.19 -3.94 -0.93
C ILE A 28 16.57 -3.20 0.35
N LYS A 29 17.63 -2.38 0.30
CA LYS A 29 18.03 -1.50 1.41
C LYS A 29 17.24 -0.19 1.32
N PRO A 30 16.39 0.14 2.32
CA PRO A 30 15.54 1.33 2.27
C PRO A 30 16.33 2.65 2.10
N GLU A 31 17.51 2.74 2.70
CA GLU A 31 18.41 3.90 2.63
C GLU A 31 18.95 4.16 1.21
N GLU A 32 19.17 3.10 0.43
CA GLU A 32 19.63 3.20 -0.95
C GLU A 32 18.49 3.61 -1.88
N VAL A 33 17.25 3.26 -1.57
CA VAL A 33 16.08 3.62 -2.38
C VAL A 33 15.63 5.06 -2.13
N LYS A 34 15.57 5.50 -0.87
CA LYS A 34 15.08 6.83 -0.52
C LYS A 34 15.94 7.96 -1.13
N ASN A 35 17.23 7.72 -1.31
CA ASN A 35 18.18 8.72 -1.81
C ASN A 35 18.53 8.58 -3.31
N ASN A 36 18.22 7.46 -3.96
CA ASN A 36 18.60 7.20 -5.37
C ASN A 36 17.42 7.10 -6.35
N LEU A 37 16.20 7.44 -5.93
CA LEU A 37 15.05 7.48 -6.84
C LEU A 37 14.96 8.84 -7.54
N SER A 38 15.06 8.83 -8.88
CA SER A 38 14.67 10.00 -9.69
C SER A 38 13.17 10.28 -9.57
N GLU A 39 12.75 11.51 -9.86
CA GLU A 39 11.32 11.89 -9.83
C GLU A 39 10.46 11.00 -10.72
N LYS A 40 10.94 10.69 -11.92
CA LYS A 40 10.25 9.78 -12.85
C LYS A 40 10.07 8.37 -12.27
N GLN A 41 11.10 7.83 -11.61
CA GLN A 41 10.99 6.51 -10.97
C GLN A 41 10.03 6.53 -9.79
N ARG A 42 9.99 7.64 -9.03
CA ARG A 42 9.03 7.84 -7.94
C ARG A 42 7.58 7.89 -8.45
N GLU A 43 7.32 8.62 -9.54
CA GLU A 43 6.00 8.65 -10.16
C GLU A 43 5.57 7.28 -10.66
N MET A 44 6.45 6.56 -11.36
CA MET A 44 6.15 5.22 -11.86
C MET A 44 5.82 4.24 -10.71
N LEU A 45 6.60 4.25 -9.62
CA LEU A 45 6.30 3.47 -8.41
C LEU A 45 4.94 3.81 -7.81
N LYS A 46 4.57 5.09 -7.82
CA LYS A 46 3.29 5.57 -7.29
C LYS A 46 2.11 5.07 -8.14
N GLU A 47 2.21 5.14 -9.48
CA GLU A 47 1.19 4.57 -10.37
C GLU A 47 1.04 3.07 -10.15
N MET A 48 2.14 2.31 -10.16
CA MET A 48 2.09 0.85 -9.97
C MET A 48 1.45 0.45 -8.64
N VAL A 49 1.74 1.15 -7.54
CA VAL A 49 1.12 0.88 -6.24
C VAL A 49 -0.36 1.28 -6.23
N THR A 50 -0.73 2.35 -6.93
CA THR A 50 -2.13 2.79 -7.05
C THR A 50 -2.95 1.75 -7.82
N ASP A 51 -2.42 1.24 -8.94
CA ASP A 51 -3.07 0.20 -9.72
C ASP A 51 -3.20 -1.12 -8.95
N LEU A 52 -2.15 -1.49 -8.20
CA LEU A 52 -2.19 -2.67 -7.34
C LEU A 52 -3.26 -2.53 -6.24
N LYS A 53 -3.39 -1.34 -5.65
CA LYS A 53 -4.42 -1.05 -4.65
C LYS A 53 -5.82 -1.24 -5.24
N ALA A 54 -6.06 -0.68 -6.43
CA ALA A 54 -7.34 -0.84 -7.13
C ALA A 54 -7.66 -2.30 -7.43
N GLN A 55 -6.68 -3.09 -7.89
CA GLN A 55 -6.86 -4.53 -8.15
C GLN A 55 -7.19 -5.33 -6.88
N VAL A 56 -6.61 -4.95 -5.74
CA VAL A 56 -6.91 -5.59 -4.45
C VAL A 56 -8.31 -5.21 -3.95
N GLU A 57 -8.72 -3.95 -4.11
CA GLU A 57 -10.07 -3.48 -3.77
C GLU A 57 -11.12 -4.24 -4.61
N GLU A 58 -10.95 -4.28 -5.94
CA GLU A 58 -11.83 -5.03 -6.84
C GLU A 58 -11.89 -6.52 -6.49
N PHE A 59 -10.75 -7.14 -6.14
CA PHE A 59 -10.71 -8.52 -5.69
C PHE A 59 -11.50 -8.75 -4.38
N GLN A 60 -11.41 -7.83 -3.42
CA GLN A 60 -12.17 -7.92 -2.17
C GLN A 60 -13.67 -7.72 -2.39
N GLU A 61 -14.07 -6.78 -3.24
CA GLU A 61 -15.47 -6.54 -3.59
C GLU A 61 -16.09 -7.79 -4.23
N LYS A 62 -15.45 -8.37 -5.25
CA LYS A 62 -15.91 -9.62 -5.88
C LYS A 62 -16.05 -10.78 -4.90
N LYS A 63 -15.11 -10.90 -3.95
CA LYS A 63 -15.16 -11.93 -2.91
C LYS A 63 -16.35 -11.73 -1.95
N ASN A 64 -16.72 -10.49 -1.66
CA ASN A 64 -17.84 -10.18 -0.76
C ASN A 64 -19.20 -10.34 -1.47
N GLU A 65 -19.29 -10.01 -2.76
CA GLU A 65 -20.48 -10.32 -3.58
C GLU A 65 -20.73 -11.83 -3.66
N SER A 66 -19.67 -12.63 -3.83
CA SER A 66 -19.74 -14.10 -3.88
C SER A 66 -20.18 -14.77 -2.56
N LYS A 67 -20.26 -14.01 -1.45
CA LYS A 67 -20.64 -14.51 -0.11
C LYS A 67 -22.07 -14.12 0.29
N ALA A 68 -22.72 -13.26 -0.50
CA ALA A 68 -24.08 -12.78 -0.26
C ALA A 68 -25.16 -13.55 -1.06
N GLU A 69 -24.74 -14.50 -1.88
CA GLU A 69 -25.58 -15.50 -2.58
C GLU A 69 -25.58 -16.83 -1.82
#